data_AF-A0A4Q4XB99-F1
#
_entry.id   AF-A0A4Q4XB99-F1
#
_cell.length_a   1.000
_cell.length_b   1.000
_cell.length_c   1.000
_cell.angle_alpha   90.00
_cell.angle_beta   90.00
_cell.angle_gamma   90.00
#
_symmetry.space_group_name_H-M   'P 1'
#
loop_
_entity.id
_entity.type
_entity.pdbx_description
1 polymer ?
#
loop_
_entity_poly.entity_id
_entity_poly.type
_entity_poly.pdbx_seq_one_letter_code
_entity_poly.pdbx_strand_id
1 'polypeptide(L)'
;MHRPYITRRVGQFPFAKTSTHFSLPTDPDLEDYSIRDPDLTKLGQNQCLELRKSLMENPLAQEAGLIVVSPMRRTIQTALRSLDWLIEKGAKVEADARWQENSAKPCDTGSPASKLAEEFPGVDFSALDPVFPDKTSPAASHYHFSRTALLARARAALARLYARPEKVIVVVSHSGFLRLAVTGCYYFNADYRVFDFSPRQGTAPDHGDGGGEAYGLVQHPSTKGRGGGLGWSWTQEVVLGSDLPDEVPDELPPAS
;
A
#
# COMPACT_ATOMS: atom_id res chain seq x y z
N MET A 1 30.54 28.74 -10.25
CA MET A 1 29.57 29.67 -9.64
C MET A 1 28.18 29.33 -10.17
N HIS A 2 27.20 29.36 -9.27
CA HIS A 2 25.93 28.63 -9.32
C HIS A 2 25.04 28.90 -10.55
N ARG A 3 24.45 27.81 -11.06
CA ARG A 3 23.21 27.84 -11.84
C ARG A 3 22.01 27.98 -10.89
N PRO A 4 20.97 28.76 -11.25
CA PRO A 4 19.82 28.96 -10.39
C PRO A 4 18.91 27.71 -10.41
N TYR A 5 18.64 27.18 -9.22
CA TYR A 5 17.62 26.17 -8.96
C TYR A 5 16.23 26.81 -9.09
N ILE A 6 15.41 26.26 -9.99
CA ILE A 6 13.97 26.53 -10.04
C ILE A 6 13.34 25.69 -8.92
N THR A 7 13.04 26.35 -7.80
CA THR A 7 12.19 25.78 -6.75
C THR A 7 10.75 25.69 -7.27
N ARG A 8 10.23 24.47 -7.37
CA ARG A 8 8.81 24.22 -7.63
C ARG A 8 8.00 24.79 -6.47
N ARG A 9 7.30 25.91 -6.71
CA ARG A 9 6.10 26.25 -5.95
C ARG A 9 5.06 25.18 -6.26
N VAL A 10 4.62 24.44 -5.25
CA VAL A 10 3.31 23.77 -5.31
C VAL A 10 2.28 24.88 -5.30
N GLY A 11 1.88 25.31 -6.49
CA GLY A 11 0.88 26.35 -6.67
C GLY A 11 -0.46 25.86 -6.16
N GLN A 12 -1.00 26.57 -5.16
CA GLN A 12 -2.43 26.82 -5.10
C GLN A 12 -2.87 27.36 -6.47
N PHE A 13 -3.52 26.53 -7.27
CA PHE A 13 -4.35 27.03 -8.36
C PHE A 13 -5.78 27.17 -7.84
N PRO A 14 -6.44 28.33 -8.04
CA PRO A 14 -7.79 28.54 -7.58
C PRO A 14 -8.74 27.87 -8.57
N PHE A 15 -9.52 26.90 -8.12
CA PHE A 15 -10.70 26.43 -8.85
C PHE A 15 -11.93 26.41 -7.97
N ALA A 16 -13.05 26.69 -8.63
CA ALA A 16 -14.28 27.26 -8.10
C ALA A 16 -14.89 26.48 -6.93
N LYS A 17 -15.35 27.25 -5.95
CA LYS A 17 -16.06 26.83 -4.73
C LYS A 17 -17.43 26.24 -5.08
N THR A 18 -17.55 24.93 -5.18
CA THR A 18 -18.82 24.22 -4.94
C THR A 18 -18.59 22.76 -4.54
N SER A 19 -18.23 22.54 -3.29
CA SER A 19 -18.66 21.41 -2.46
C SER A 19 -18.07 21.61 -1.07
N THR A 20 -18.82 21.27 -0.03
CA THR A 20 -18.37 21.33 1.36
C THR A 20 -17.11 20.49 1.51
N HIS A 21 -15.93 21.14 1.55
CA HIS A 21 -14.67 20.46 1.81
C HIS A 21 -14.69 19.94 3.24
N PHE A 22 -14.87 18.64 3.40
CA PHE A 22 -14.46 17.95 4.60
C PHE A 22 -12.92 17.94 4.60
N SER A 23 -12.31 18.90 5.28
CA SER A 23 -10.88 18.90 5.50
C SER A 23 -10.57 17.78 6.50
N LEU A 24 -9.88 16.74 6.04
CA LEU A 24 -9.42 15.69 6.95
C LEU A 24 -8.47 16.30 7.98
N PRO A 25 -8.56 15.90 9.26
CA PRO A 25 -7.59 16.33 10.26
C PRO A 25 -6.18 15.99 9.79
N THR A 26 -5.27 16.96 9.87
CA THR A 26 -3.84 16.77 9.64
C THR A 26 -3.17 16.44 10.96
N ASP A 27 -2.38 15.36 11.00
CA ASP A 27 -1.59 15.01 12.18
C ASP A 27 -0.30 15.85 12.22
N PRO A 28 -0.01 16.60 13.30
CA PRO A 28 1.27 17.27 13.45
C PRO A 28 2.47 16.31 13.59
N ASP A 29 2.23 15.03 13.92
CA ASP A 29 3.29 14.02 14.10
C ASP A 29 3.66 13.26 12.80
N LEU A 30 3.04 13.60 11.66
CA LEU A 30 3.17 12.86 10.39
C LEU A 30 4.46 13.09 9.60
N GLU A 31 5.33 14.01 10.02
CA GLU A 31 6.44 14.50 9.16
C GLU A 31 7.83 14.02 9.57
N ASP A 32 7.97 13.18 10.61
CA ASP A 32 9.29 12.64 10.97
C ASP A 32 9.62 11.36 10.19
N TYR A 33 10.20 11.54 9.00
CA TYR A 33 10.68 10.45 8.15
C TYR A 33 11.91 9.71 8.72
N SER A 34 12.51 10.19 9.82
CA SER A 34 13.69 9.60 10.44
C SER A 34 13.37 8.45 11.40
N ILE A 35 12.14 8.39 11.92
CA ILE A 35 11.70 7.31 12.80
C ILE A 35 11.61 6.02 11.98
N ARG A 36 12.35 4.99 12.40
CA ARG A 36 12.31 3.68 11.75
C ARG A 36 11.01 2.96 12.08
N ASP A 37 10.33 2.44 11.05
CA ASP A 37 9.12 1.60 11.15
C ASP A 37 8.13 2.10 12.23
N PRO A 38 7.63 3.34 12.12
CA PRO A 38 6.85 3.95 13.19
C PRO A 38 5.50 3.25 13.40
N ASP A 39 5.04 3.30 14.65
CA ASP A 39 3.69 2.91 15.05
C ASP A 39 2.63 3.88 14.50
N LEU A 40 1.36 3.48 14.55
CA LEU A 40 0.26 4.38 14.32
C LEU A 40 0.20 5.48 15.39
N THR A 41 0.11 6.72 14.93
CA THR A 41 -0.21 7.87 15.77
C THR A 41 -1.61 7.73 16.38
N LYS A 42 -1.95 8.60 17.35
CA LYS A 42 -3.29 8.64 17.95
C LYS A 42 -4.37 8.94 16.91
N LEU A 43 -4.09 9.81 15.94
CA LEU A 43 -5.02 10.07 14.84
C LEU A 43 -5.20 8.83 13.97
N GLY A 44 -4.10 8.15 13.60
CA GLY A 44 -4.15 6.91 12.83
C GLY A 44 -4.96 5.81 13.52
N GLN A 45 -4.83 5.68 14.85
CA GLN A 45 -5.64 4.77 15.65
C GLN A 45 -7.13 5.13 15.62
N ASN A 46 -7.50 6.41 15.66
CA ASN A 46 -8.89 6.84 15.52
C ASN A 46 -9.43 6.59 14.11
N GLN A 47 -8.63 6.84 13.06
CA GLN A 47 -8.99 6.53 11.69
C GLN A 47 -9.26 5.03 11.47
N CYS A 48 -8.54 4.16 12.19
CA CYS A 48 -8.81 2.73 12.19
C CYS A 48 -10.23 2.37 12.68
N LEU A 49 -10.82 3.15 13.59
CA LEU A 49 -12.19 2.91 14.08
C LEU A 49 -13.24 3.20 13.00
N GLU A 50 -13.05 4.27 12.23
CA GLU A 50 -13.94 4.62 11.12
C GLU A 50 -13.81 3.60 9.97
N LEU A 51 -12.57 3.18 9.66
CA LEU A 51 -12.32 2.09 8.71
C LEU A 51 -13.01 0.80 9.14
N ARG A 52 -12.86 0.42 10.41
CA ARG A 52 -13.51 -0.77 11.01
C ARG A 52 -15.01 -0.72 10.79
N LYS A 53 -15.66 0.39 11.15
CA LYS A 53 -17.10 0.58 10.99
C LYS A 53 -17.54 0.46 9.52
N SER A 54 -16.88 1.17 8.62
CA SER A 54 -17.23 1.15 7.18
C SER A 54 -17.08 -0.24 6.57
N LEU A 55 -16.03 -0.98 6.92
CA LEU A 55 -15.83 -2.35 6.44
C LEU A 55 -16.82 -3.35 7.07
N MET A 56 -17.23 -3.17 8.32
CA MET A 56 -18.29 -3.99 8.91
C MET A 56 -19.63 -3.84 8.18
N GLU A 57 -19.92 -2.64 7.69
CA GLU A 57 -21.14 -2.34 6.92
C GLU A 57 -21.04 -2.79 5.44
N ASN A 58 -19.84 -3.14 4.97
CA ASN A 58 -19.59 -3.58 3.60
C ASN A 58 -19.81 -5.10 3.45
N PRO A 59 -20.82 -5.56 2.68
CA PRO A 59 -21.10 -6.99 2.54
C PRO A 59 -19.94 -7.81 1.98
N LEU A 60 -19.19 -7.24 1.03
CA LEU A 60 -18.06 -7.94 0.41
C LEU A 60 -16.92 -8.15 1.40
N ALA A 61 -16.66 -7.17 2.27
CA ALA A 61 -15.64 -7.30 3.30
C ALA A 61 -15.97 -8.40 4.31
N GLN A 62 -17.25 -8.73 4.52
CA GLN A 62 -17.67 -9.84 5.38
C GLN A 62 -17.28 -11.23 4.84
N GLU A 63 -16.99 -11.34 3.54
CA GLU A 63 -16.60 -12.58 2.87
C GLU A 63 -15.07 -12.79 2.84
N ALA A 64 -14.30 -11.85 3.39
CA ALA A 64 -12.84 -11.93 3.40
C ALA A 64 -12.32 -13.14 4.19
N GLY A 65 -11.60 -14.03 3.51
CA GLY A 65 -11.00 -15.23 4.12
C GLY A 65 -9.52 -15.07 4.46
N LEU A 66 -8.89 -14.01 3.95
CA LEU A 66 -7.47 -13.73 4.13
C LEU A 66 -7.24 -12.22 4.25
N ILE A 67 -6.35 -11.87 5.17
CA ILE A 67 -5.81 -10.52 5.34
C ILE A 67 -4.32 -10.59 5.03
N VAL A 68 -3.88 -9.92 3.97
CA VAL A 68 -2.47 -9.76 3.65
C VAL A 68 -2.01 -8.39 4.15
N VAL A 69 -0.94 -8.36 4.93
CA VAL A 69 -0.38 -7.12 5.45
C VAL A 69 1.02 -6.90 4.91
N SER A 70 1.33 -5.65 4.60
CA SER A 70 2.72 -5.20 4.58
C SER A 70 3.36 -5.47 5.94
N PRO A 71 4.60 -6.00 6.02
CA PRO A 71 5.31 -6.30 7.27
C PRO A 71 5.85 -5.01 7.93
N MET A 72 5.02 -3.98 8.06
CA MET A 72 5.34 -2.73 8.74
C MET A 72 4.42 -2.54 9.94
N ARG A 73 4.91 -1.97 11.03
CA ARG A 73 4.12 -1.84 12.29
C ARG A 73 2.78 -1.17 12.04
N ARG A 74 2.79 -0.02 11.35
CA ARG A 74 1.56 0.73 11.04
C ARG A 74 0.51 -0.08 10.28
N THR A 75 0.90 -0.90 9.30
CA THR A 75 -0.05 -1.71 8.51
C THR A 75 -0.56 -2.91 9.29
N ILE A 76 0.30 -3.55 10.10
CA ILE A 76 -0.10 -4.62 11.01
C ILE A 76 -1.09 -4.07 12.04
N GLN A 77 -0.79 -2.94 12.67
CA GLN A 77 -1.67 -2.30 13.64
C GLN A 77 -2.99 -1.86 13.02
N THR A 78 -3.00 -1.32 11.79
CA THR A 78 -4.24 -1.02 11.07
C THR A 78 -5.07 -2.28 10.85
N ALA A 79 -4.46 -3.38 10.38
CA ALA A 79 -5.17 -4.64 10.18
C ALA A 79 -5.78 -5.17 11.48
N LEU A 80 -4.98 -5.26 12.55
CA LEU A 80 -5.43 -5.80 13.83
C LEU A 80 -6.51 -4.93 14.50
N ARG A 81 -6.53 -3.62 14.25
CA ARG A 81 -7.53 -2.68 14.82
C ARG A 81 -8.78 -2.57 13.96
N SER A 82 -8.65 -2.71 12.64
CA SER A 82 -9.74 -2.44 11.68
C SER A 82 -10.32 -3.69 11.04
N LEU A 83 -9.84 -4.89 11.37
CA LEU A 83 -10.29 -6.17 10.80
C LEU A 83 -10.39 -7.27 11.87
N ASP A 84 -10.35 -6.91 13.15
CA ASP A 84 -10.44 -7.81 14.32
C ASP A 84 -11.59 -8.82 14.19
N TRP A 85 -12.78 -8.39 13.79
CA TRP A 85 -13.94 -9.28 13.65
C TRP A 85 -13.76 -10.35 12.56
N LEU A 86 -12.94 -10.10 11.53
CA LEU A 86 -12.61 -11.11 10.52
C LEU A 86 -11.64 -12.14 11.10
N ILE A 87 -10.67 -11.67 11.88
CA ILE A 87 -9.71 -12.54 12.57
C ILE A 87 -10.45 -13.46 13.55
N GLU A 88 -11.39 -12.92 14.32
CA GLU A 88 -12.27 -13.69 15.22
C GLU A 88 -13.12 -14.73 14.46
N LYS A 89 -13.54 -14.43 13.22
CA LYS A 89 -14.23 -15.37 12.33
C LYS A 89 -13.30 -16.41 11.69
N GLY A 90 -11.99 -16.31 11.91
CA GLY A 90 -10.98 -17.26 11.43
C GLY A 90 -10.22 -16.83 10.18
N ALA A 91 -10.36 -15.58 9.71
CA ALA A 91 -9.51 -15.07 8.64
C ALA A 91 -8.05 -15.03 9.11
N LYS A 92 -7.15 -15.55 8.27
CA LYS A 92 -5.71 -15.53 8.56
C LYS A 92 -5.12 -14.15 8.27
N VAL A 93 -4.09 -13.77 9.03
CA VAL A 93 -3.28 -12.58 8.76
C VAL A 93 -1.90 -13.03 8.32
N GLU A 94 -1.55 -12.81 7.05
CA GLU A 94 -0.26 -13.19 6.46
C GLU A 94 0.56 -11.93 6.14
N ALA A 95 1.83 -11.89 6.57
CA ALA A 95 2.75 -10.82 6.24
C ALA A 95 3.46 -11.09 4.91
N ASP A 96 3.49 -10.08 4.03
CA ASP A 96 4.08 -10.20 2.69
C ASP A 96 4.86 -8.95 2.28
N ALA A 97 6.18 -9.10 2.20
CA ALA A 97 7.13 -8.02 1.93
C ALA A 97 6.92 -7.30 0.60
N ARG A 98 6.16 -7.87 -0.35
CA ARG A 98 5.87 -7.18 -1.61
C ARG A 98 4.89 -6.02 -1.48
N TRP A 99 4.16 -5.95 -0.36
CA TRP A 99 3.24 -4.85 -0.06
C TRP A 99 3.87 -3.73 0.77
N GLN A 100 5.20 -3.70 0.92
CA GLN A 100 5.91 -2.59 1.56
C GLN A 100 5.77 -1.28 0.78
N GLU A 101 5.96 -0.16 1.48
CA GLU A 101 6.08 1.14 0.84
C GLU A 101 7.25 1.15 -0.16
N ASN A 102 7.21 2.06 -1.11
CA ASN A 102 8.10 2.09 -2.25
C ASN A 102 9.53 2.58 -1.93
N SER A 103 9.73 3.41 -0.91
CA SER A 103 11.03 4.03 -0.62
C SER A 103 11.88 3.23 0.37
N ALA A 104 13.16 3.60 0.48
CA ALA A 104 14.11 3.09 1.46
C ALA A 104 14.38 4.07 2.62
N LYS A 105 13.51 5.06 2.83
CA LYS A 105 13.59 5.95 4.00
C LYS A 105 13.43 5.14 5.30
N PRO A 106 13.96 5.61 6.45
CA PRO A 106 13.79 4.93 7.73
C PRO A 106 12.33 4.59 8.05
N CYS A 107 11.42 5.55 7.88
CA CYS A 107 9.99 5.34 8.10
C CYS A 107 9.35 4.31 7.16
N ASP A 108 9.96 4.05 6.00
CA ASP A 108 9.48 3.09 5.00
C ASP A 108 10.22 1.74 5.08
N THR A 109 11.14 1.60 6.02
CA THR A 109 11.94 0.38 6.20
C THR A 109 11.49 -0.35 7.44
N GLY A 110 10.98 -1.58 7.29
CA GLY A 110 10.41 -2.36 8.38
C GLY A 110 11.40 -2.79 9.47
N SER A 111 10.86 -3.32 10.57
CA SER A 111 11.62 -3.96 11.64
C SER A 111 12.02 -5.40 11.26
N PRO A 112 13.05 -6.00 11.90
CA PRO A 112 13.39 -7.40 11.65
C PRO A 112 12.21 -8.35 11.89
N ALA A 113 12.08 -9.39 11.08
CA ALA A 113 10.98 -10.35 11.14
C ALA A 113 10.80 -11.00 12.52
N SER A 114 11.91 -11.33 13.19
CA SER A 114 11.88 -11.91 14.55
C SER A 114 11.27 -10.97 15.58
N LYS A 115 11.48 -9.66 15.45
CA LYS A 115 10.90 -8.65 16.33
C LYS A 115 9.41 -8.44 16.05
N LEU A 116 9.02 -8.42 14.78
CA LEU A 116 7.61 -8.33 14.41
C LEU A 116 6.82 -9.58 14.86
N ALA A 117 7.41 -10.78 14.74
CA ALA A 117 6.78 -12.01 15.20
C ALA A 117 6.63 -12.07 16.74
N GLU A 118 7.60 -11.53 17.48
CA GLU A 118 7.51 -11.38 18.95
C GLU A 118 6.38 -10.43 19.35
N GLU A 119 6.23 -9.31 18.64
CA GLU A 119 5.24 -8.27 18.94
C GLU A 119 3.82 -8.62 18.47
N PHE A 120 3.71 -9.29 17.32
CA PHE A 120 2.45 -9.60 16.65
C PHE A 120 2.30 -11.12 16.44
N PRO A 121 2.14 -11.92 17.50
CA PRO A 121 2.11 -13.38 17.41
C PRO A 121 0.90 -13.93 16.63
N GLY A 122 -0.12 -13.10 16.36
CA GLY A 122 -1.27 -13.45 15.53
C GLY A 122 -1.06 -13.28 14.03
N VAL A 123 0.12 -12.82 13.59
CA VAL A 123 0.47 -12.62 12.18
C VAL A 123 1.44 -13.70 11.73
N ASP A 124 1.15 -14.34 10.60
CA ASP A 124 2.01 -15.34 9.99
C ASP A 124 3.13 -14.67 9.17
N PHE A 125 4.37 -14.82 9.65
CA PHE A 125 5.59 -14.35 8.98
C PHE A 125 6.37 -15.48 8.31
N SER A 126 5.85 -16.72 8.28
CA SER A 126 6.59 -17.90 7.80
C SER A 126 7.01 -17.83 6.34
N ALA A 127 6.23 -17.13 5.51
CA ALA A 127 6.49 -16.93 4.08
C ALA A 127 7.19 -15.59 3.78
N LEU A 128 7.66 -14.88 4.80
CA LEU A 128 8.31 -13.59 4.62
C LEU A 128 9.66 -13.77 3.92
N ASP A 129 9.93 -12.91 2.95
CA ASP A 129 11.18 -12.92 2.22
C ASP A 129 12.38 -12.73 3.18
N PRO A 130 13.37 -13.64 3.22
CA PRO A 130 14.53 -13.54 4.10
C PRO A 130 15.37 -12.28 3.93
N VAL A 131 15.29 -11.59 2.77
CA VAL A 131 16.02 -10.33 2.56
C VAL A 131 15.35 -9.16 3.29
N PHE A 132 14.08 -9.28 3.68
CA PHE A 132 13.40 -8.25 4.47
C PHE A 132 14.11 -8.04 5.83
N PRO A 133 14.29 -6.79 6.32
CA PRO A 133 13.73 -5.53 5.81
C PRO A 133 14.67 -4.73 4.90
N ASP A 134 15.68 -5.35 4.29
CA ASP A 134 16.61 -4.67 3.39
C ASP A 134 15.90 -4.20 2.10
N LYS A 135 16.28 -3.01 1.65
CA LYS A 135 15.76 -2.32 0.46
C LYS A 135 16.85 -1.66 -0.39
N THR A 136 18.11 -1.83 -0.03
CA THR A 136 19.22 -1.11 -0.67
C THR A 136 20.31 -2.04 -1.20
N SER A 137 20.53 -3.20 -0.58
CA SER A 137 21.55 -4.12 -1.10
C SER A 137 21.17 -4.70 -2.47
N PRO A 138 22.15 -5.22 -3.24
CA PRO A 138 21.88 -5.93 -4.48
C PRO A 138 20.95 -7.14 -4.32
N ALA A 139 20.98 -7.81 -3.15
CA ALA A 139 20.08 -8.94 -2.86
C ALA A 139 18.62 -8.49 -2.70
N ALA A 140 18.39 -7.22 -2.35
CA ALA A 140 17.07 -6.61 -2.20
C ALA A 140 16.64 -5.80 -3.44
N SER A 141 17.19 -6.09 -4.62
CA SER A 141 16.96 -5.29 -5.84
C SER A 141 15.49 -5.23 -6.26
N HIS A 142 14.69 -6.25 -5.96
CA HIS A 142 13.24 -6.25 -6.16
C HIS A 142 12.48 -5.31 -5.23
N TYR A 143 13.13 -4.77 -4.19
CA TYR A 143 12.58 -3.77 -3.28
C TYR A 143 13.08 -2.35 -3.51
N HIS A 144 13.98 -2.14 -4.48
CA HIS A 144 14.53 -0.82 -4.77
C HIS A 144 13.45 0.17 -5.23
N PHE A 145 13.67 1.46 -4.94
CA PHE A 145 12.82 2.55 -5.42
C PHE A 145 13.13 2.88 -6.89
N SER A 146 12.74 1.98 -7.80
CA SER A 146 12.83 2.18 -9.25
C SER A 146 11.55 1.72 -9.94
N ARG A 147 11.27 2.30 -11.10
CA ARG A 147 10.11 1.97 -11.93
C ARG A 147 10.05 0.48 -12.25
N THR A 148 11.18 -0.07 -12.67
CA THR A 148 11.30 -1.50 -13.04
C THR A 148 11.04 -2.41 -11.84
N ALA A 149 11.71 -2.17 -10.70
CA ALA A 149 11.55 -3.00 -9.51
C ALA A 149 10.13 -2.94 -8.95
N LEU A 150 9.54 -1.74 -8.83
CA LEU A 150 8.22 -1.55 -8.26
C LEU A 150 7.10 -2.15 -9.13
N LEU A 151 7.17 -1.98 -10.46
CA LEU A 151 6.19 -2.59 -11.37
C LEU A 151 6.32 -4.13 -11.41
N ALA A 152 7.54 -4.66 -11.40
CA ALA A 152 7.76 -6.11 -11.29
C ALA A 152 7.24 -6.66 -9.96
N ARG A 153 7.50 -5.96 -8.85
CA ARG A 153 7.02 -6.30 -7.51
C ARG A 153 5.49 -6.31 -7.44
N ALA A 154 4.83 -5.31 -8.02
CA ALA A 154 3.37 -5.25 -8.09
C ALA A 154 2.79 -6.41 -8.90
N ARG A 155 3.37 -6.75 -10.05
CA ARG A 155 2.95 -7.93 -10.84
C ARG A 155 3.06 -9.22 -10.05
N ALA A 156 4.19 -9.43 -9.37
CA ALA A 156 4.40 -10.62 -8.53
C ALA A 156 3.42 -10.67 -7.35
N ALA A 157 3.09 -9.51 -6.74
CA ALA A 157 2.09 -9.41 -5.68
C ALA A 157 0.69 -9.82 -6.18
N LEU A 158 0.27 -9.27 -7.32
CA LEU A 158 -1.01 -9.58 -7.95
C LEU A 158 -1.11 -11.03 -8.41
N ALA A 159 -0.04 -11.58 -8.99
CA ALA A 159 0.02 -12.97 -9.43
C ALA A 159 -0.29 -13.95 -8.29
N ARG A 160 0.27 -13.67 -7.09
CA ARG A 160 -0.01 -14.50 -5.92
C ARG A 160 -1.41 -14.31 -5.37
N LEU A 161 -1.93 -13.09 -5.31
CA LEU A 161 -3.32 -12.88 -4.93
C LEU A 161 -4.28 -13.62 -5.87
N TYR A 162 -4.00 -13.62 -7.18
CA TYR A 162 -4.81 -14.32 -8.16
C TYR A 162 -4.78 -15.84 -7.99
N ALA A 163 -3.64 -16.39 -7.55
CA ALA A 163 -3.47 -17.83 -7.32
C ALA A 163 -4.10 -18.34 -6.00
N ARG A 164 -4.62 -17.43 -5.17
CA ARG A 164 -5.23 -17.78 -3.89
C ARG A 164 -6.63 -18.38 -4.07
N PRO A 165 -7.03 -19.35 -3.22
CA PRO A 165 -8.39 -19.91 -3.23
C PRO A 165 -9.44 -18.97 -2.60
N GLU A 166 -9.03 -17.97 -1.82
CA GLU A 166 -9.94 -17.04 -1.16
C GLU A 166 -10.66 -16.13 -2.18
N LYS A 167 -12.00 -16.06 -2.09
CA LYS A 167 -12.81 -15.21 -2.97
C LYS A 167 -12.60 -13.71 -2.74
N VAL A 168 -12.38 -13.34 -1.48
CA VAL A 168 -12.13 -11.97 -1.06
C VAL A 168 -10.90 -11.96 -0.16
N ILE A 169 -9.96 -11.08 -0.50
CA ILE A 169 -8.71 -10.86 0.23
C ILE A 169 -8.62 -9.38 0.57
N VAL A 170 -8.38 -9.07 1.83
CA VAL A 170 -8.09 -7.70 2.26
C VAL A 170 -6.58 -7.50 2.23
N VAL A 171 -6.11 -6.43 1.60
CA VAL A 171 -4.69 -6.09 1.57
C VAL A 171 -4.48 -4.75 2.28
N VAL A 172 -3.66 -4.74 3.33
CA VAL A 172 -3.30 -3.53 4.08
C VAL A 172 -1.88 -3.12 3.71
N SER A 173 -1.77 -1.99 3.00
CA SER A 173 -0.55 -1.54 2.33
C SER A 173 -0.42 -0.01 2.39
N HIS A 174 0.50 0.56 1.63
CA HIS A 174 0.88 1.97 1.67
C HIS A 174 0.52 2.72 0.40
N SER A 175 0.22 4.00 0.54
CA SER A 175 -0.34 4.81 -0.55
C SER A 175 0.61 4.97 -1.73
N GLY A 176 1.92 5.12 -1.48
CA GLY A 176 2.91 5.31 -2.54
C GLY A 176 3.00 4.11 -3.46
N PHE A 177 3.14 2.90 -2.89
CA PHE A 177 3.18 1.65 -3.64
C PHE A 177 1.86 1.35 -4.36
N LEU A 178 0.72 1.46 -3.65
CA LEU A 178 -0.60 1.19 -4.26
C LEU A 178 -0.88 2.14 -5.43
N ARG A 179 -0.61 3.45 -5.26
CA ARG A 179 -0.84 4.45 -6.30
C ARG A 179 0.08 4.26 -7.50
N LEU A 180 1.39 4.15 -7.27
CA LEU A 180 2.36 4.23 -8.36
C LEU A 180 2.59 2.89 -9.07
N ALA A 181 2.34 1.75 -8.40
CA ALA A 181 2.70 0.45 -8.95
C ALA A 181 1.53 -0.54 -9.10
N VAL A 182 0.48 -0.43 -8.27
CA VAL A 182 -0.58 -1.45 -8.23
C VAL A 182 -1.88 -1.02 -8.90
N THR A 183 -2.47 0.11 -8.50
CA THR A 183 -3.84 0.46 -8.89
C THR A 183 -3.99 1.81 -9.58
N GLY A 184 -2.99 2.70 -9.52
CA GLY A 184 -3.11 4.06 -10.07
C GLY A 184 -3.93 5.01 -9.18
N CYS A 185 -4.54 4.52 -8.10
CA CYS A 185 -5.47 5.30 -7.31
C CYS A 185 -4.79 6.00 -6.13
N TYR A 186 -5.36 7.12 -5.68
CA TYR A 186 -4.97 7.74 -4.42
C TYR A 186 -5.59 7.01 -3.22
N TYR A 187 -4.83 6.94 -2.13
CA TYR A 187 -5.24 6.39 -0.84
C TYR A 187 -4.82 7.36 0.26
N PHE A 188 -5.80 7.95 0.93
CA PHE A 188 -5.58 8.68 2.17
C PHE A 188 -5.63 7.71 3.35
N ASN A 189 -5.08 8.13 4.50
CA ASN A 189 -4.89 7.25 5.65
C ASN A 189 -6.20 6.55 6.03
N ALA A 190 -6.12 5.23 6.15
CA ALA A 190 -7.22 4.32 6.46
C ALA A 190 -8.43 4.34 5.48
N ASP A 191 -8.31 4.93 4.29
CA ASP A 191 -9.31 4.73 3.23
C ASP A 191 -9.02 3.41 2.47
N TYR A 192 -10.03 2.88 1.79
CA TYR A 192 -9.92 1.61 1.07
C TYR A 192 -10.58 1.65 -0.30
N ARG A 193 -10.18 0.71 -1.16
CA ARG A 193 -10.77 0.50 -2.48
C ARG A 193 -11.02 -0.98 -2.71
N VAL A 194 -12.02 -1.26 -3.53
CA VAL A 194 -12.41 -2.63 -3.90
C VAL A 194 -12.10 -2.82 -5.37
N PHE A 195 -11.48 -3.94 -5.70
CA PHE A 195 -11.12 -4.31 -7.07
C PHE A 195 -11.48 -5.75 -7.35
N ASP A 196 -11.90 -6.00 -8.59
CA ASP A 196 -11.95 -7.32 -9.20
C ASP A 196 -10.74 -7.50 -10.11
N PHE A 197 -10.28 -8.74 -10.30
CA PHE A 197 -9.33 -9.03 -11.37
C PHE A 197 -10.02 -8.94 -12.73
N SER A 198 -9.37 -8.27 -13.68
CA SER A 198 -9.81 -8.25 -15.07
C SER A 198 -9.83 -9.67 -15.66
N PRO A 199 -10.78 -10.00 -16.55
CA PRO A 199 -10.74 -11.25 -17.29
C PRO A 199 -9.42 -11.40 -18.05
N ARG A 200 -8.76 -12.55 -17.94
CA ARG A 200 -7.55 -12.87 -18.71
C ARG A 200 -7.93 -13.38 -20.10
N GLN A 201 -7.30 -12.86 -21.14
CA GLN A 201 -7.50 -13.34 -22.51
C GLN A 201 -6.43 -14.40 -22.85
N GLY A 202 -6.47 -15.56 -22.20
CA GLY A 202 -5.68 -16.73 -22.61
C GLY A 202 -5.05 -17.55 -21.50
N THR A 203 -4.60 -18.76 -21.86
CA THR A 203 -3.94 -19.76 -20.99
C THR A 203 -2.40 -19.68 -21.06
N ALA A 204 -1.84 -18.51 -21.38
CA ALA A 204 -0.38 -18.40 -21.52
C ALA A 204 0.29 -18.74 -20.18
N PRO A 205 1.27 -19.67 -20.16
CA PRO A 205 2.01 -20.00 -18.95
C PRO A 205 2.66 -18.74 -18.40
N ASP A 206 2.62 -18.59 -17.09
CA ASP A 206 3.40 -17.59 -16.36
C ASP A 206 4.86 -18.05 -16.39
N HIS A 207 5.53 -17.83 -17.52
CA HIS A 207 6.97 -17.99 -17.59
C HIS A 207 7.54 -16.94 -16.64
N GLY A 208 8.22 -17.38 -15.57
CA GLY A 208 8.72 -16.51 -14.50
C GLY A 208 9.80 -15.50 -14.91
N ASP A 209 9.88 -15.13 -16.18
CA ASP A 209 10.49 -13.88 -16.66
C ASP A 209 9.35 -12.93 -17.03
N GLY A 210 9.37 -11.68 -16.57
CA GLY A 210 8.21 -10.77 -16.49
C GLY A 210 7.51 -10.33 -17.79
N GLY A 211 7.17 -11.24 -18.70
CA GLY A 211 6.45 -11.03 -19.96
C GLY A 211 5.03 -11.64 -20.04
N GLY A 212 4.53 -12.30 -18.99
CA GLY A 212 3.14 -12.78 -18.93
C GLY A 212 2.11 -11.63 -18.95
N GLU A 213 0.90 -11.90 -19.47
CA GLU A 213 -0.19 -10.90 -19.46
C GLU A 213 -0.36 -10.30 -18.06
N ALA A 214 -0.31 -8.96 -17.97
CA ALA A 214 -0.41 -8.26 -16.70
C ALA A 214 -1.76 -8.58 -16.01
N TYR A 215 -1.69 -8.94 -14.73
CA TYR A 215 -2.87 -9.06 -13.87
C TYR A 215 -3.55 -7.69 -13.76
N GLY A 216 -4.63 -7.48 -14.53
CA GLY A 216 -5.40 -6.24 -14.48
C GLY A 216 -6.32 -6.20 -13.28
N LEU A 217 -6.57 -4.99 -12.76
CA LEU A 217 -7.56 -4.72 -11.73
C LEU A 217 -8.63 -3.77 -12.27
N VAL A 218 -9.90 -4.05 -11.97
CA VAL A 218 -11.03 -3.18 -12.25
C VAL A 218 -11.59 -2.69 -10.93
N GLN A 219 -11.54 -1.36 -10.69
CA GLN A 219 -12.09 -0.80 -9.46
C GLN A 219 -13.62 -0.93 -9.45
N HIS A 220 -14.15 -1.51 -8.37
CA HIS A 220 -15.58 -1.70 -8.18
C HIS A 220 -16.31 -0.33 -8.02
N PRO A 221 -17.50 -0.15 -8.62
CA PRO A 221 -18.24 1.11 -8.60
C PRO A 221 -18.50 1.68 -7.20
N SER A 222 -18.65 0.81 -6.19
CA SER A 222 -18.92 1.20 -4.79
C SER A 222 -17.84 2.10 -4.18
N THR A 223 -16.60 2.00 -4.66
CA THR A 223 -15.47 2.82 -4.17
C THR A 223 -14.94 3.80 -5.23
N LYS A 224 -15.19 3.55 -6.52
CA LYS A 224 -14.66 4.38 -7.62
C LYS A 224 -15.19 5.81 -7.59
N GLY A 225 -16.51 5.97 -7.55
CA GLY A 225 -17.16 7.28 -7.73
C GLY A 225 -16.96 8.28 -6.57
N ARG A 226 -16.52 7.81 -5.40
CA ARG A 226 -16.35 8.64 -4.19
C ARG A 226 -14.91 8.78 -3.74
N GLY A 227 -13.96 8.16 -4.46
CA GLY A 227 -12.55 8.22 -4.11
C GLY A 227 -12.15 7.28 -2.97
N GLY A 228 -12.90 6.20 -2.76
CA GLY A 228 -12.65 5.23 -1.70
C GLY A 228 -13.90 4.85 -0.93
N GLY A 229 -13.76 3.87 -0.03
CA GLY A 229 -14.81 3.33 0.82
C GLY A 229 -15.11 4.13 2.09
N LEU A 230 -14.34 5.18 2.37
CA LEU A 230 -14.67 6.26 3.30
C LEU A 230 -14.89 7.62 2.58
N GLY A 231 -14.59 7.67 1.29
CA GLY A 231 -14.71 8.87 0.47
C GLY A 231 -13.67 9.96 0.82
N TRP A 232 -12.52 9.54 1.34
CA TRP A 232 -11.48 10.45 1.81
C TRP A 232 -10.45 10.73 0.73
N SER A 233 -10.18 9.75 -0.14
CA SER A 233 -9.14 9.87 -1.16
C SER A 233 -9.66 10.51 -2.45
N TRP A 234 -8.73 10.89 -3.32
CA TRP A 234 -9.05 11.48 -4.61
C TRP A 234 -9.60 10.48 -5.62
N THR A 235 -10.51 10.91 -6.50
CA THR A 235 -11.07 10.08 -7.58
C THR A 235 -10.15 9.97 -8.79
N GLN A 236 -9.17 10.88 -8.91
CA GLN A 236 -8.18 10.86 -9.98
C GLN A 236 -7.34 9.58 -9.92
N GLU A 237 -6.87 9.17 -11.09
CA GLU A 237 -5.96 8.04 -11.25
C GLU A 237 -4.68 8.52 -11.95
N VAL A 238 -3.56 7.88 -11.65
CA VAL A 238 -2.27 8.10 -12.32
C VAL A 238 -1.91 6.89 -13.19
N VAL A 239 -1.08 7.14 -14.19
CA VAL A 239 -0.49 6.05 -14.99
C VAL A 239 0.54 5.34 -14.12
N LEU A 240 0.46 4.01 -14.04
CA LEU A 240 1.40 3.21 -13.26
C LEU A 240 2.85 3.49 -13.72
N GLY A 241 3.69 3.83 -12.74
CA GLY A 241 5.10 4.16 -12.91
C GLY A 241 5.40 5.51 -13.58
N SER A 242 4.45 6.45 -13.68
CA SER A 242 4.69 7.77 -14.29
C SER A 242 5.68 8.64 -13.51
N ASP A 243 5.70 8.53 -12.18
CA ASP A 243 6.51 9.36 -11.28
C ASP A 243 7.60 8.55 -10.57
N LEU A 244 7.97 7.39 -11.11
CA LEU A 244 9.04 6.55 -10.59
C LEU A 244 10.33 6.77 -11.38
N PRO A 245 11.50 6.78 -10.71
CA PRO A 245 12.77 6.91 -11.42
C PRO A 245 13.07 5.62 -12.21
N ASP A 246 13.67 5.74 -13.39
CA ASP A 246 14.00 4.57 -14.22
C ASP A 246 15.09 3.70 -13.58
N GLU A 247 16.05 4.33 -12.91
CA GLU A 247 17.15 3.69 -12.17
C GLU A 247 17.07 4.02 -10.67
N VAL A 248 17.76 3.23 -9.86
CA VAL A 248 17.90 3.51 -8.43
C VAL A 248 18.75 4.77 -8.28
N PRO A 249 18.28 5.81 -7.58
CA PRO A 249 19.10 6.99 -7.37
C PRO A 249 20.40 6.62 -6.65
N ASP A 250 21.54 7.06 -7.18
CA ASP A 250 22.88 6.82 -6.60
C ASP A 250 23.00 7.32 -5.14
N GLU A 251 22.16 8.28 -4.74
CA GLU A 251 22.04 8.77 -3.37
C GLU A 251 20.57 9.03 -3.00
N LEU A 252 20.19 8.65 -1.77
CA LEU A 252 18.97 9.16 -1.14
C LEU A 252 19.13 10.68 -1.01
N PRO A 253 18.16 11.50 -1.45
CA PRO A 253 18.22 12.94 -1.17
C PRO A 253 18.30 13.13 0.35
N PRO A 254 19.07 14.12 0.84
CA PRO A 254 19.21 14.37 2.26
C PRO A 254 17.82 14.56 2.87
N ALA A 255 17.60 13.99 4.05
CA ALA A 255 16.37 14.19 4.82
C ALA A 255 16.16 15.70 4.99
N SER A 256 15.11 16.22 4.35
CA SER A 256 14.66 17.61 4.45
C SER A 256 13.87 17.83 5.72
#